data_AF-A0A2M8Q959-F1
#
_entry.id   AF-A0A2M8Q959-F1
#
_cell.length_a   1.000
_cell.length_b   1.000
_cell.length_c   1.000
_cell.angle_alpha   90.00
_cell.angle_beta   90.00
_cell.angle_gamma   90.00
#
_symmetry.space_group_name_H-M   'P 1'
#
loop_
_entity.id
_entity.type
_entity.pdbx_description
1 polymer ?
#
loop_
_entity_poly.entity_id
_entity_poly.type
_entity_poly.pdbx_seq_one_letter_code
_entity_poly.pdbx_strand_id
1 'polypeptide(L)'
;MFETTTRWEHYTLFSWPHLRDLLNNQLLVAPVVPPSLAVVGIAWMAKKFRRNAAKDRSAQPRCASHEPTALFFSPSLRFLLIAAAFQLLFIAVWNPDYGGQRDWDLFSLAWLSPTLLLALLLPRTLHGRSLIGGVAPLLLLQAWHTLAWIYQNTLPWQWPR
;
A
#
# COMPACT_ATOMS: atom_id res chain seq x y z
N MET A 1 -22.70 22.15 26.66
CA MET A 1 -21.76 21.51 25.71
C MET A 1 -21.56 20.10 26.20
N PHE A 2 -21.82 19.10 25.37
CA PHE A 2 -21.57 17.70 25.72
C PHE A 2 -20.05 17.47 25.69
N GLU A 3 -19.38 17.61 26.83
CA GLU A 3 -18.01 17.10 26.98
C GLU A 3 -18.12 15.58 27.17
N THR A 4 -17.95 14.85 26.08
CA THR A 4 -17.71 13.40 26.12
C THR A 4 -16.20 13.15 26.09
N THR A 5 -15.43 13.74 27.01
CA THR A 5 -14.01 13.39 27.14
C THR A 5 -13.91 12.02 27.83
N THR A 6 -14.23 10.95 27.10
CA THR A 6 -13.86 9.61 27.54
C THR A 6 -12.36 9.47 27.38
N ARG A 7 -11.70 8.68 28.25
CA ARG A 7 -10.26 8.33 28.14
C ARG A 7 -9.85 7.68 26.81
N TRP A 8 -10.80 7.48 25.91
CA TRP A 8 -10.66 6.74 24.66
C TRP A 8 -10.68 7.69 23.48
N GLU A 9 -11.56 8.70 23.44
CA GLU A 9 -11.63 9.72 22.38
C GLU A 9 -10.48 10.72 22.48
N HIS A 10 -9.33 10.43 21.85
CA HIS A 10 -8.17 11.31 21.83
C HIS A 10 -8.28 12.39 20.76
N TYR A 11 -9.03 12.12 19.68
CA TYR A 11 -9.17 13.05 18.56
C TYR A 11 -10.35 12.72 17.64
N THR A 12 -10.82 13.70 16.86
CA THR A 12 -11.87 13.51 15.87
C THR A 12 -11.35 12.76 14.64
N LEU A 13 -12.23 11.98 13.98
CA LEU A 13 -11.92 11.33 12.70
C LEU A 13 -11.37 12.35 11.69
N PHE A 14 -10.28 11.97 11.02
CA PHE A 14 -9.56 12.79 10.03
C PHE A 14 -8.97 14.10 10.55
N SER A 15 -8.92 14.29 11.87
CA SER A 15 -8.07 15.33 12.44
C SER A 15 -6.59 15.05 12.15
N TRP A 16 -5.74 16.08 12.27
CA TRP A 16 -4.32 15.91 12.02
C TRP A 16 -3.64 14.82 12.89
N PRO A 17 -3.91 14.72 14.22
CA PRO A 17 -3.39 13.62 15.04
C PRO A 17 -3.85 12.24 14.53
N HIS A 18 -5.14 12.10 14.20
CA HIS A 18 -5.70 10.85 13.65
C HIS A 18 -4.99 10.43 12.36
N LEU A 19 -4.80 11.36 11.42
CA LEU A 19 -4.12 11.08 10.16
C LEU A 19 -2.66 10.66 10.35
N ARG A 20 -1.96 11.28 11.31
CA ARG A 20 -0.57 10.93 11.64
C ARG A 20 -0.49 9.52 12.21
N ASP A 21 -1.35 9.16 13.14
CA ASP A 21 -1.35 7.83 13.76
C ASP A 21 -1.82 6.75 12.79
N LEU A 22 -2.80 7.06 11.94
CA LEU A 22 -3.18 6.21 10.82
C LEU A 22 -1.98 5.94 9.90
N LEU A 23 -1.27 6.97 9.45
CA LEU A 23 -0.08 6.82 8.58
C LEU A 23 1.03 6.03 9.26
N ASN A 24 1.31 6.30 10.53
CA ASN A 24 2.30 5.55 11.31
C ASN A 24 1.93 4.07 11.38
N ASN A 25 0.66 3.74 11.68
CA ASN A 25 0.20 2.36 11.72
C ASN A 25 0.27 1.68 10.35
N GLN A 26 -0.08 2.38 9.27
CA GLN A 26 0.07 1.83 7.91
C GLN A 26 1.53 1.50 7.59
N LEU A 27 2.46 2.38 7.94
CA LEU A 27 3.90 2.18 7.74
C LEU A 27 4.48 1.10 8.66
N LEU A 28 3.95 0.97 9.88
CA LEU A 28 4.28 -0.12 10.81
C LEU A 28 3.77 -1.48 10.33
N VAL A 29 2.73 -1.55 9.52
CA VAL A 29 2.12 -2.84 9.17
C VAL A 29 2.69 -3.34 7.85
N ALA A 30 2.83 -2.45 6.87
CA ALA A 30 3.37 -2.79 5.57
C ALA A 30 4.32 -1.68 5.10
N PRO A 31 5.53 -1.57 5.66
CA PRO A 31 6.51 -0.55 5.26
C PRO A 31 6.91 -0.64 3.78
N VAL A 32 6.76 -1.83 3.19
CA VAL A 32 7.27 -2.17 1.86
C VAL A 32 6.23 -2.03 0.77
N VAL A 33 4.96 -2.27 1.06
CA VAL A 33 3.90 -2.33 0.04
C VAL A 33 3.61 -0.95 -0.58
N PRO A 34 3.41 0.15 0.17
CA PRO A 34 3.22 1.49 -0.39
C PRO A 34 4.37 1.96 -1.29
N PRO A 35 5.66 1.95 -0.87
CA PRO A 35 6.74 2.42 -1.74
C PRO A 35 6.90 1.52 -2.98
N SER A 36 6.67 0.21 -2.86
CA SER A 36 6.71 -0.70 -4.00
C SER A 36 5.61 -0.40 -5.02
N LEU A 37 4.38 -0.17 -4.56
CA LEU A 37 3.27 0.24 -5.43
C LEU A 37 3.54 1.60 -6.10
N ALA A 38 4.16 2.55 -5.39
CA ALA A 38 4.57 3.83 -5.96
C ALA A 38 5.62 3.65 -7.07
N VAL A 39 6.67 2.85 -6.84
CA VAL A 39 7.70 2.54 -7.84
C VAL A 39 7.09 1.88 -9.08
N VAL A 40 6.22 0.89 -8.88
CA VAL A 40 5.48 0.20 -9.95
C VAL A 40 4.61 1.19 -10.74
N GLY A 41 3.89 2.09 -10.05
CA GLY A 41 3.06 3.13 -10.66
C GLY A 41 3.88 4.13 -11.50
N ILE A 42 5.01 4.60 -10.97
CA ILE A 42 5.93 5.50 -11.68
C ILE A 42 6.53 4.81 -12.90
N ALA A 43 7.01 3.57 -12.75
CA ALA A 43 7.58 2.80 -13.85
C ALA A 43 6.56 2.54 -14.96
N TRP A 44 5.31 2.27 -14.59
CA TRP A 44 4.21 2.12 -15.53
C TRP A 44 3.90 3.44 -16.26
N MET A 45 3.79 4.55 -15.54
CA MET A 45 3.53 5.87 -16.12
C MET A 45 4.63 6.30 -17.09
N ALA A 46 5.90 6.07 -16.72
CA ALA A 46 7.05 6.33 -17.59
C ALA A 46 7.01 5.50 -18.89
N LYS A 47 6.64 4.21 -18.81
CA LYS A 47 6.45 3.36 -20.01
C LYS A 47 5.32 3.87 -20.91
N LYS A 48 4.20 4.31 -20.31
CA LYS A 48 3.06 4.88 -21.05
C LYS A 48 3.44 6.15 -21.80
N PHE A 49 4.14 7.08 -21.15
CA PHE A 49 4.63 8.31 -21.78
C PHE A 49 5.58 8.02 -22.95
N ARG A 50 6.53 7.10 -22.77
CA ARG A 50 7.45 6.67 -23.85
C ARG A 50 6.71 6.08 -25.05
N ARG A 51 5.66 5.27 -24.82
CA ARG A 51 4.82 4.71 -25.89
C ARG A 51 4.05 5.78 -26.63
N ASN A 52 3.43 6.72 -25.92
CA ASN A 52 2.68 7.82 -26.55
C ASN A 52 3.61 8.70 -27.41
N ALA A 53 4.79 9.06 -26.89
CA ALA A 53 5.78 9.81 -27.64
C ALA A 53 6.33 9.06 -28.87
N ALA A 54 6.46 7.72 -28.78
CA ALA A 54 6.83 6.89 -29.92
C ALA A 54 5.71 6.79 -30.97
N LYS A 55 4.44 6.70 -30.51
CA LYS A 55 3.25 6.66 -31.37
C LYS A 55 3.09 7.94 -32.18
N ASP A 56 3.34 9.11 -31.58
CA ASP A 56 3.30 10.40 -32.26
C ASP A 56 4.42 10.55 -33.31
N ARG A 57 5.56 9.86 -33.12
CA ARG A 57 6.66 9.84 -34.10
C ARG A 57 6.46 8.83 -35.23
N SER A 58 5.61 7.81 -35.05
CA SER A 58 5.36 6.77 -36.04
C SER A 58 3.96 6.91 -36.64
N ALA A 59 3.74 7.95 -37.46
CA ALA A 59 2.58 8.07 -38.34
C ALA A 59 2.68 7.12 -39.55
N GLN A 60 2.95 5.83 -39.31
CA GLN A 60 3.06 4.81 -40.35
C GLN A 60 2.15 3.63 -39.99
N PRO A 61 1.31 3.14 -40.92
CA PRO A 61 0.27 2.17 -40.61
C PRO A 61 0.93 0.82 -40.34
N ARG A 62 0.96 0.41 -39.07
CA ARG A 62 1.38 -0.94 -38.68
C ARG A 62 0.15 -1.78 -38.37
N CYS A 63 0.10 -2.97 -38.99
CA CYS A 63 -0.85 -4.03 -38.70
C CYS A 63 -1.00 -4.22 -37.18
N ALA A 64 -2.24 -4.41 -36.74
CA ALA A 64 -2.64 -4.50 -35.35
C ALA A 64 -1.94 -5.66 -34.62
N SER A 65 -0.72 -5.41 -34.11
CA SER A 65 -0.16 -6.21 -33.04
C SER A 65 -1.03 -5.97 -31.80
N HIS A 66 -1.67 -7.02 -31.33
CA HIS A 66 -2.52 -7.03 -30.14
C HIS A 66 -1.74 -6.43 -28.94
N GLU A 67 -1.99 -5.15 -28.65
CA GLU A 67 -1.28 -4.37 -27.63
C GLU A 67 -1.77 -4.77 -26.22
N PRO A 68 -0.88 -4.73 -25.21
CA PRO A 68 -1.14 -5.14 -23.82
C PRO A 68 -2.04 -4.17 -23.02
N THR A 69 -3.00 -3.53 -23.68
CA THR A 69 -4.05 -2.69 -23.07
C THR A 69 -5.00 -3.49 -22.17
N ALA A 70 -4.99 -4.83 -22.28
CA ALA A 70 -5.82 -5.74 -21.51
C ALA A 70 -5.56 -5.73 -19.99
N LEU A 71 -4.46 -5.12 -19.53
CA LEU A 71 -4.04 -5.19 -18.12
C LEU A 71 -5.02 -4.44 -17.19
N PHE A 72 -5.53 -3.26 -17.59
CA PHE A 72 -6.56 -2.50 -16.86
C PHE A 72 -7.98 -3.05 -17.03
N PHE A 73 -8.19 -3.94 -18.01
CA PHE A 73 -9.46 -4.61 -18.23
C PHE A 73 -9.51 -6.00 -17.60
N SER A 74 -8.39 -6.50 -17.05
CA SER A 74 -8.39 -7.76 -16.33
C SER A 74 -9.33 -7.64 -15.12
N PRO A 75 -10.38 -8.46 -15.04
CA PRO A 75 -11.35 -8.39 -13.95
C PRO A 75 -10.66 -8.56 -12.58
N SER A 76 -9.59 -9.35 -12.52
CA SER A 76 -8.77 -9.55 -11.32
C SER A 76 -8.08 -8.27 -10.85
N LEU A 77 -7.52 -7.46 -11.75
CA LEU A 77 -6.87 -6.19 -11.36
C LEU A 77 -7.91 -5.20 -10.83
N ARG A 78 -9.04 -5.07 -11.53
CA ARG A 78 -10.13 -4.17 -11.11
C ARG A 78 -10.67 -4.56 -9.74
N PHE A 79 -10.91 -5.85 -9.55
CA PHE A 79 -11.33 -6.40 -8.26
C PHE A 79 -10.32 -6.06 -7.16
N LEU A 80 -9.03 -6.32 -7.38
CA LEU A 80 -7.99 -6.04 -6.37
C LEU A 80 -7.81 -4.55 -6.09
N LEU A 81 -7.95 -3.68 -7.09
CA LEU A 81 -7.93 -2.22 -6.91
C LEU A 81 -9.10 -1.76 -6.05
N ILE A 82 -10.32 -2.23 -6.36
CA ILE A 82 -11.52 -1.93 -5.58
C ILE A 82 -11.37 -2.48 -4.16
N ALA A 83 -10.98 -3.74 -4.01
CA ALA A 83 -10.77 -4.38 -2.71
C ALA A 83 -9.71 -3.64 -1.87
N ALA A 84 -8.58 -3.25 -2.47
CA ALA A 84 -7.55 -2.46 -1.79
C ALA A 84 -8.08 -1.08 -1.36
N ALA A 85 -8.83 -0.39 -2.22
CA ALA A 85 -9.40 0.91 -1.89
C ALA A 85 -10.43 0.82 -0.74
N PHE A 86 -11.34 -0.15 -0.80
CA PHE A 86 -12.35 -0.35 0.25
C PHE A 86 -11.72 -0.85 1.56
N GLN A 87 -10.67 -1.67 1.49
CA GLN A 87 -9.93 -2.09 2.67
C GLN A 87 -9.25 -0.91 3.36
N LEU A 88 -8.57 -0.03 2.61
CA LEU A 88 -7.97 1.18 3.17
C LEU A 88 -9.01 2.15 3.72
N LEU A 89 -10.15 2.31 3.03
CA LEU A 89 -11.26 3.14 3.51
C LEU A 89 -11.85 2.60 4.81
N PHE A 90 -12.06 1.28 4.89
CA PHE A 90 -12.50 0.62 6.11
C PHE A 90 -11.56 0.94 7.26
N ILE A 91 -10.24 0.75 7.05
CA ILE A 91 -9.24 1.07 8.07
C ILE A 91 -9.16 2.58 8.37
N ALA A 92 -9.59 3.47 7.48
CA ALA A 92 -9.56 4.91 7.77
C ALA A 92 -10.77 5.36 8.62
N VAL A 93 -11.90 4.67 8.52
CA VAL A 93 -13.18 5.08 9.12
C VAL A 93 -13.55 4.21 10.33
N TRP A 94 -13.00 3.00 10.43
CA TRP A 94 -13.42 2.02 11.43
C TRP A 94 -13.13 2.41 12.87
N ASN A 95 -11.96 3.01 13.14
CA ASN A 95 -11.57 3.39 14.50
C ASN A 95 -11.13 4.86 14.54
N PRO A 96 -11.78 5.71 15.36
CA PRO A 96 -11.35 7.09 15.56
C PRO A 96 -10.05 7.20 16.36
N ASP A 97 -9.64 6.17 17.11
CA ASP A 97 -8.48 6.21 18.00
C ASP A 97 -7.45 5.16 17.62
N TYR A 98 -6.33 5.63 17.04
CA TYR A 98 -5.23 4.80 16.56
C TYR A 98 -3.99 4.99 17.43
N GLY A 99 -3.20 3.93 17.67
CA GLY A 99 -1.88 4.10 18.32
C GLY A 99 -1.72 3.46 19.68
N GLY A 100 -2.60 2.54 20.07
CA GLY A 100 -2.29 1.59 21.14
C GLY A 100 -1.39 0.46 20.66
N GLN A 101 -0.59 -0.15 21.54
CA GLN A 101 0.10 -1.43 21.26
C GLN A 101 -0.85 -2.57 20.83
N ARG A 102 -2.18 -2.37 20.86
CA ARG A 102 -3.21 -3.40 20.71
C ARG A 102 -4.03 -3.36 19.42
N ASP A 103 -3.77 -2.45 18.48
CA ASP A 103 -4.54 -2.38 17.22
C ASP A 103 -4.11 -3.46 16.19
N TRP A 104 -3.32 -4.45 16.60
CA TRP A 104 -2.67 -5.44 15.73
C TRP A 104 -3.65 -6.40 15.06
N ASP A 105 -4.74 -6.78 15.72
CA ASP A 105 -5.80 -7.59 15.11
C ASP A 105 -6.41 -6.86 13.91
N LEU A 106 -6.66 -5.58 14.07
CA LEU A 106 -7.22 -4.65 13.09
C LEU A 106 -6.31 -4.47 11.87
N PHE A 107 -5.00 -4.45 12.10
CA PHE A 107 -4.03 -4.21 11.03
C PHE A 107 -3.36 -5.47 10.46
N SER A 108 -3.43 -6.63 11.11
CA SER A 108 -2.79 -7.88 10.65
C SER A 108 -3.12 -8.26 9.20
N LEU A 109 -4.35 -7.96 8.76
CA LEU A 109 -4.84 -8.22 7.42
C LEU A 109 -5.01 -6.94 6.58
N ALA A 110 -4.68 -5.77 7.13
CA ALA A 110 -4.94 -4.46 6.51
C ALA A 110 -4.33 -4.32 5.10
N TRP A 111 -3.25 -5.05 4.84
CA TRP A 111 -2.51 -4.97 3.59
C TRP A 111 -2.66 -6.18 2.68
N LEU A 112 -3.61 -7.09 2.95
CA LEU A 112 -3.79 -8.30 2.14
C LEU A 112 -4.07 -7.96 0.66
N SER A 113 -5.07 -7.12 0.40
CA SER A 113 -5.48 -6.78 -0.96
C SER A 113 -4.42 -5.93 -1.70
N PRO A 114 -3.82 -4.89 -1.09
CA PRO A 114 -2.67 -4.19 -1.66
C PRO A 114 -1.44 -5.07 -1.93
N THR A 115 -1.18 -6.07 -1.09
CA THR A 115 -0.06 -7.01 -1.28
C THR A 115 -0.31 -7.91 -2.48
N LEU A 116 -1.53 -8.43 -2.64
CA LEU A 116 -1.92 -9.21 -3.81
C LEU A 116 -1.88 -8.37 -5.09
N LEU A 117 -2.30 -7.11 -5.02
CA LEU A 117 -2.19 -6.15 -6.12
C LEU A 117 -0.72 -5.95 -6.51
N LEU A 118 0.17 -5.75 -5.54
CA LEU A 118 1.60 -5.63 -5.78
C LEU A 118 2.17 -6.91 -6.40
N ALA A 119 1.85 -8.08 -5.86
CA ALA A 119 2.28 -9.37 -6.39
C ALA A 119 1.83 -9.57 -7.86
N LEU A 120 0.65 -9.07 -8.22
CA LEU A 120 0.15 -9.09 -9.58
C LEU A 120 0.91 -8.10 -10.48
N LEU A 121 1.19 -6.88 -10.02
CA LEU A 121 1.80 -5.84 -10.85
C LEU A 121 3.33 -5.95 -10.98
N LEU A 122 4.01 -6.43 -9.95
CA LEU A 122 5.47 -6.40 -9.85
C LEU A 122 6.18 -7.20 -10.97
N PRO A 123 5.81 -8.47 -11.26
CA PRO A 123 6.43 -9.24 -12.34
C PRO A 123 6.10 -8.72 -13.74
N ARG A 124 5.03 -7.94 -13.87
CA ARG A 124 4.58 -7.36 -15.14
C ARG A 124 5.27 -6.02 -15.45
N THR A 125 5.83 -5.37 -14.43
CA THR A 125 6.49 -4.07 -14.55
C THR A 125 8.01 -4.18 -14.53
N LEU A 126 8.57 -5.01 -13.65
CA LEU A 126 10.00 -5.28 -13.55
C LEU A 126 10.33 -6.67 -14.11
N HIS A 127 11.45 -6.79 -14.81
CA HIS A 127 11.89 -8.07 -15.40
C HIS A 127 13.35 -8.37 -15.06
N GLY A 128 13.68 -9.66 -14.94
CA GLY A 128 15.05 -10.16 -14.79
C GLY A 128 15.78 -9.61 -13.56
N ARG A 129 17.02 -9.13 -13.75
CA ARG A 129 17.88 -8.58 -12.69
C ARG A 129 17.24 -7.42 -11.92
N SER A 130 16.40 -6.61 -12.56
CA SER A 130 15.69 -5.50 -11.91
C SER A 130 14.61 -5.97 -10.94
N LEU A 131 14.00 -7.13 -11.18
CA LEU A 131 13.02 -7.70 -10.26
C LEU A 131 13.72 -8.25 -9.02
N ILE A 132 14.79 -9.02 -9.18
CA ILE A 132 15.56 -9.56 -8.06
C ILE A 132 16.20 -8.43 -7.24
N GLY A 133 16.86 -7.48 -7.92
CA GLY A 133 17.49 -6.33 -7.27
C GLY A 133 16.51 -5.38 -6.58
N GLY A 134 15.25 -5.34 -7.03
CA GLY A 134 14.18 -4.58 -6.37
C GLY A 134 13.52 -5.35 -5.22
N VAL A 135 13.22 -6.63 -5.42
CA VAL A 135 12.49 -7.47 -4.45
C VAL A 135 13.35 -7.81 -3.22
N ALA A 136 14.63 -8.13 -3.41
CA ALA A 136 15.51 -8.53 -2.30
C ALA A 136 15.63 -7.47 -1.19
N PRO A 137 15.94 -6.18 -1.46
CA PRO A 137 16.01 -5.16 -0.41
C PRO A 137 14.64 -4.90 0.23
N LEU A 138 13.54 -5.03 -0.53
CA LEU A 138 12.18 -4.91 0.01
C LEU A 138 11.87 -6.05 0.98
N LEU A 139 12.24 -7.30 0.66
CA LEU A 139 12.08 -8.43 1.56
C LEU A 139 12.95 -8.30 2.82
N LEU A 140 14.19 -7.81 2.67
CA LEU A 140 15.07 -7.56 3.82
C LEU A 140 14.50 -6.46 4.73
N LEU A 141 13.99 -5.38 4.15
CA LEU A 141 13.32 -4.31 4.91
C LEU A 141 12.06 -4.84 5.61
N GLN A 142 11.26 -5.67 4.93
CA GLN A 142 10.09 -6.29 5.53
C GLN A 142 10.48 -7.21 6.69
N ALA A 143 11.52 -8.04 6.53
CA ALA A 143 12.00 -8.94 7.58
C ALA A 143 12.52 -8.16 8.79
N TRP A 144 13.33 -7.12 8.56
CA TRP A 144 13.81 -6.23 9.61
C TRP A 144 12.66 -5.57 10.36
N HIS A 145 11.67 -5.07 9.63
CA HIS A 145 10.49 -4.47 10.22
C HIS A 145 9.68 -5.46 11.04
N THR A 146 9.43 -6.67 10.52
CA THR A 146 8.74 -7.73 11.26
C THR A 146 9.48 -8.09 12.54
N LEU A 147 10.81 -8.13 12.52
CA LEU A 147 11.62 -8.37 13.72
C LEU A 147 11.48 -7.25 14.75
N ALA A 148 11.59 -5.99 14.33
CA ALA A 148 11.40 -4.84 15.22
C ALA A 148 9.99 -4.81 15.82
N TRP A 149 8.98 -5.16 15.01
CA TRP A 149 7.59 -5.27 15.44
C TRP A 149 7.40 -6.41 16.45
N ILE A 150 7.95 -7.61 16.21
CA ILE A 150 7.90 -8.72 17.17
C ILE A 150 8.55 -8.30 18.49
N TYR A 151 9.76 -7.72 18.43
CA TYR A 151 10.47 -7.26 19.62
C TYR A 151 9.65 -6.26 20.44
N GLN A 152 9.09 -5.23 19.80
CA GLN A 152 8.23 -4.24 20.47
C GLN A 152 7.02 -4.88 21.16
N ASN A 153 6.46 -5.94 20.58
CA ASN A 153 5.32 -6.67 21.15
C ASN A 153 5.70 -7.65 22.27
N THR A 154 6.99 -7.92 22.49
CA THR A 154 7.46 -8.66 23.68
C THR A 154 7.65 -7.78 24.91
N LEU A 155 7.64 -6.45 24.76
CA LEU A 155 7.82 -5.51 25.86
C LEU A 155 6.52 -5.32 26.66
N PRO A 156 6.61 -5.16 28.00
CA PRO A 156 5.43 -4.94 28.83
C PRO A 156 4.76 -3.59 28.50
N TRP A 157 3.47 -3.62 28.19
CA TRP A 157 2.68 -2.41 27.95
C TRP A 157 2.51 -1.61 29.25
N GLN A 158 2.78 -0.32 29.17
CA GLN A 158 2.42 0.64 30.22
C GLN A 158 1.47 1.66 29.62
N TRP A 159 0.33 1.88 30.28
CA TRP A 159 -0.55 2.98 29.92
C TRP A 159 0.21 4.29 30.09
N PRO A 160 0.28 5.17 29.07
CA PRO A 160 0.75 6.53 29.30
C PRO A 160 -0.15 7.17 30.37
N ARG A 161 0.49 7.76 31.39
CA ARG A 161 -0.20 8.46 32.49
C ARG A 161 -0.62 9.85 32.06
#